data_AF-A0A2T2RWM4-F1
#
_entry.id   AF-A0A2T2RWM4-F1
#
_cell.length_a   1.000
_cell.length_b   1.000
_cell.length_c   1.000
_cell.angle_alpha   90.00
_cell.angle_beta   90.00
_cell.angle_gamma   90.00
#
_symmetry.space_group_name_H-M   'P 1'
#
loop_
_entity.id
_entity.type
_entity.pdbx_description
1 polymer ?
#
loop_
_entity_poly.entity_id
_entity_poly.type
_entity_poly.pdbx_seq_one_letter_code
_entity_poly.pdbx_strand_id
1 'polypeptide(L)' 'MTAQATTQNDRVLRQGVLGSRRFSNYLWAIVSSAGGMGFLLAGISSYLKVRLLPVSNPTELQFLPQGIALSFYGVAGLL' A
#
# COMPACT_ATOMS: atom_id res chain seq x y z
N MET A 1 26.98 -39.07 -35.00
CA MET A 1 25.99 -38.92 -33.91
C MET A 1 26.06 -37.48 -33.43
N THR A 2 25.19 -36.60 -33.96
CA THR A 2 25.21 -35.17 -33.63
C THR A 2 24.23 -34.90 -32.49
N ALA A 3 24.75 -34.65 -31.29
CA ALA A 3 23.93 -34.20 -30.17
C ALA A 3 23.53 -32.73 -30.40
N GLN A 4 22.23 -32.46 -30.51
CA GLN A 4 21.69 -31.11 -30.54
C GLN A 4 21.50 -30.61 -29.11
N ALA A 5 22.11 -29.47 -28.79
CA ALA A 5 21.89 -28.78 -27.52
C ALA A 5 20.55 -28.02 -27.58
N THR A 6 19.61 -28.36 -26.72
CA THR A 6 18.32 -27.68 -26.60
C THR A 6 18.54 -26.28 -26.01
N THR A 7 18.53 -25.24 -26.84
CA THR A 7 18.59 -23.85 -26.38
C THR A 7 17.20 -23.42 -25.92
N GLN A 8 16.87 -23.64 -24.64
CA GLN A 8 15.71 -22.97 -24.03
C GLN A 8 16.09 -21.54 -23.63
N ASN A 9 15.85 -20.59 -24.54
CA ASN A 9 15.96 -19.15 -24.28
C ASN A 9 14.71 -18.65 -23.53
N ASP A 10 14.53 -19.07 -22.28
CA ASP A 10 13.53 -18.47 -21.40
C ASP A 10 14.16 -17.29 -20.65
N ARG A 11 14.07 -16.08 -21.22
CA ARG A 11 14.61 -14.83 -20.64
C ARG A 11 13.78 -14.31 -19.45
N VAL A 12 13.01 -15.17 -18.78
CA VAL A 12 12.11 -14.78 -17.69
C VAL A 12 12.56 -15.46 -16.40
N LEU A 13 13.14 -14.66 -15.49
CA LEU A 13 13.47 -15.13 -14.14
C LEU A 13 12.22 -15.12 -13.27
N ARG A 14 11.80 -16.30 -12.78
CA ARG A 14 10.71 -16.45 -11.81
C ARG A 14 11.27 -17.04 -10.52
N GLN A 15 11.30 -16.24 -9.46
CA GLN A 15 11.71 -16.69 -8.13
C GLN A 15 10.51 -16.64 -7.17
N GLY A 16 10.02 -17.81 -6.78
CA GLY A 16 8.94 -17.93 -5.80
C GLY A 16 9.44 -17.60 -4.39
N VAL A 17 8.71 -16.75 -3.66
CA VAL A 17 9.00 -16.46 -2.25
C VAL A 17 8.18 -17.40 -1.36
N LEU A 18 8.86 -18.33 -0.69
CA LEU A 18 8.22 -19.30 0.21
C LEU A 18 7.50 -18.57 1.35
N GLY A 19 6.25 -18.94 1.61
CA GLY A 19 5.46 -18.35 2.69
C GLY A 19 4.87 -16.97 2.40
N SER A 20 5.05 -16.42 1.19
CA SER A 20 4.46 -15.13 0.77
C SER A 20 2.93 -15.06 0.96
N ARG A 21 2.24 -16.21 0.80
CA ARG A 21 0.79 -16.35 0.92
C ARG A 21 0.31 -16.87 2.29
N ARG A 22 1.12 -16.75 3.35
CA ARG A 22 0.69 -17.09 4.72
C ARG A 22 -0.43 -16.16 5.16
N PHE A 23 -1.38 -16.66 5.95
CA PHE A 23 -2.45 -15.85 6.52
C PHE A 23 -1.91 -14.64 7.29
N SER A 24 -0.82 -14.81 8.05
CA SER A 24 -0.15 -13.71 8.75
C SER A 24 0.28 -12.58 7.83
N ASN A 25 0.78 -12.91 6.62
CA ASN A 25 1.19 -11.92 5.63
C ASN A 25 -0.01 -11.14 5.10
N TYR A 26 -1.13 -11.83 4.81
CA TYR A 26 -2.36 -11.16 4.41
C TYR A 26 -2.92 -10.27 5.52
N LEU A 27 -2.89 -10.73 6.77
CA LEU A 27 -3.35 -9.94 7.92
C LEU A 27 -2.54 -8.64 8.03
N TRP A 28 -1.20 -8.72 7.97
CA TRP A 28 -0.35 -7.53 8.02
C TRP A 28 -0.57 -6.62 6.81
N ALA A 29 -0.71 -7.17 5.60
CA ALA A 29 -1.01 -6.39 4.41
C ALA A 29 -2.34 -5.62 4.54
N ILE A 30 -3.39 -6.28 5.05
CA ILE A 30 -4.71 -5.68 5.25
C ILE A 30 -4.64 -4.58 6.31
N VAL A 31 -4.01 -4.84 7.47
CA VAL A 31 -3.90 -3.86 8.56
C VAL A 31 -3.12 -2.63 8.11
N SER A 32 -1.98 -2.81 7.44
CA SER A 32 -1.18 -1.71 6.91
C SER A 32 -1.92 -0.92 5.84
N SER A 33 -2.58 -1.60 4.90
CA SER A 33 -3.37 -0.94 3.85
C SER A 33 -4.56 -0.17 4.41
N ALA A 34 -5.25 -0.72 5.42
CA ALA A 34 -6.35 -0.04 6.11
C ALA A 34 -5.87 1.20 6.87
N GLY A 35 -4.71 1.10 7.53
CA GLY A 35 -4.06 2.25 8.19
C GLY A 35 -3.67 3.34 7.18
N GLY A 36 -3.03 2.96 6.06
CA GLY A 36 -2.67 3.87 4.97
C GLY A 36 -3.91 4.56 4.37
N MET A 37 -4.98 3.80 4.10
CA MET A 37 -6.24 4.35 3.63
C MET A 37 -6.85 5.34 4.64
N GLY A 38 -6.84 5.02 5.93
CA GLY A 38 -7.31 5.91 6.98
C GLY A 38 -6.54 7.24 7.03
N PHE A 39 -5.21 7.20 6.92
CA PHE A 39 -4.38 8.40 6.87
C PHE A 39 -4.60 9.22 5.60
N LEU A 40 -4.76 8.57 4.45
CA LEU A 40 -5.06 9.26 3.20
C LEU A 40 -6.42 9.96 3.27
N LEU A 41 -7.46 9.28 3.76
CA LEU A 41 -8.79 9.86 3.96
C LEU A 41 -8.78 11.00 4.98
N ALA A 42 -7.98 10.91 6.04
CA ALA A 42 -7.82 11.99 7.01
C ALA A 42 -7.14 13.23 6.38
N GLY A 43 -6.10 13.03 5.58
CA GLY A 43 -5.42 14.11 4.85
C GLY A 43 -6.33 14.80 3.84
N ILE A 44 -7.06 14.03 3.04
CA ILE A 44 -8.04 14.54 2.06
C ILE A 44 -9.18 15.27 2.79
N SER A 45 -9.68 14.72 3.90
CA SER A 45 -10.73 15.33 4.73
C SER A 45 -10.28 16.68 5.31
N SER A 46 -9.02 16.79 5.75
CA SER A 46 -8.44 18.04 6.24
C SER A 46 -8.36 19.12 5.16
N TYR A 47 -8.11 18.74 3.89
CA TYR A 47 -8.08 19.65 2.74
C TYR A 47 -9.49 20.08 2.30
N LEU A 48 -10.40 19.12 2.08
CA LEU A 48 -11.74 19.37 1.56
C LEU A 48 -12.72 19.91 2.61
N LYS A 49 -12.35 19.83 3.89
CA LYS A 49 -13.23 20.14 5.02
C LYS A 49 -14.54 19.33 5.03
N VAL A 50 -14.47 18.10 4.52
CA VAL A 50 -15.57 17.13 4.52
C VAL A 50 -15.21 15.97 5.46
N ARG A 51 -16.14 15.54 6.30
CA ARG A 51 -15.93 14.40 7.21
C ARG A 51 -16.05 13.08 6.46
N LEU A 52 -14.90 12.56 6.02
CA LEU A 52 -14.82 11.28 5.29
C LEU A 52 -14.69 10.06 6.22
N LEU A 53 -14.26 10.28 7.46
CA LEU A 53 -14.04 9.22 8.45
C LEU A 53 -15.24 9.16 9.42
N PRO A 54 -15.77 7.97 9.71
CA PRO A 54 -16.95 7.82 10.58
C PRO A 54 -16.63 8.01 12.07
N VAL A 55 -15.39 7.76 12.49
CA VAL A 55 -14.98 7.74 13.91
C VAL A 55 -14.24 9.02 14.34
N SER A 56 -13.78 9.85 13.39
CA SER A 56 -12.95 11.03 13.68
C SER A 56 -13.44 12.28 12.93
N ASN A 57 -12.95 13.46 13.33
CA ASN A 57 -13.24 14.73 12.65
C ASN A 57 -11.95 15.38 12.08
N PRO A 58 -11.40 14.89 10.95
CA PRO A 58 -10.19 15.46 10.35
C PRO A 58 -10.41 16.84 9.73
N THR A 59 -11.66 17.28 9.61
CA THR A 59 -12.05 18.62 9.15
C THR A 59 -11.36 19.73 9.94
N GLU A 60 -11.16 19.53 11.24
CA GLU A 60 -10.55 20.51 12.14
C GLU A 60 -9.01 20.55 12.05
N LEU A 61 -8.38 19.54 11.42
CA LEU A 61 -6.95 19.56 11.21
C LEU A 61 -6.54 20.68 10.25
N GLN A 62 -5.46 21.39 10.59
CA GLN A 62 -4.77 22.25 9.63
C GLN A 62 -4.11 21.38 8.56
N PHE A 63 -4.38 21.70 7.30
CA PHE A 63 -3.85 20.91 6.18
C PHE A 63 -2.32 20.94 6.15
N LEU A 64 -1.71 22.09 6.44
CA LEU A 64 -0.27 22.23 6.57
C LEU A 64 0.10 22.56 8.03
N PRO A 65 1.04 21.85 8.67
CA PRO A 65 1.82 20.70 8.17
C PRO A 65 1.15 19.33 8.35
N GLN A 66 0.07 19.24 9.13
CA GLN A 66 -0.41 17.96 9.65
C GLN A 66 -1.18 17.13 8.61
N GLY A 67 -2.11 17.74 7.88
CA GLY A 67 -2.89 17.04 6.84
C GLY A 67 -2.05 16.55 5.67
N ILE A 68 -1.02 17.30 5.26
CA ILE A 68 -0.11 16.87 4.20
C ILE A 68 0.77 15.71 4.65
N ALA A 69 1.24 15.72 5.91
CA ALA A 69 1.99 14.58 6.47
C ALA A 69 1.14 13.31 6.48
N LEU A 70 -0.13 13.41 6.91
CA LEU A 70 -1.08 12.28 6.85
C LEU A 70 -1.32 11.79 5.42
N SER A 71 -1.40 12.70 4.46
CA SER A 71 -1.55 12.33 3.04
C SER A 71 -0.32 11.54 2.54
N PHE A 72 0.89 11.99 2.88
CA PHE A 72 2.13 11.28 2.53
C PHE A 72 2.22 9.90 3.17
N TYR A 73 1.96 9.79 4.47
CA TYR A 73 1.93 8.50 5.16
C TYR A 73 0.83 7.59 4.61
N GLY A 74 -0.31 8.15 4.22
CA GLY A 74 -1.40 7.40 3.60
C GLY A 74 -1.02 6.80 2.26
N VAL A 75 -0.36 7.58 1.38
CA VAL A 75 0.19 7.07 0.11
C VAL A 75 1.25 6.01 0.37
N ALA A 76 2.18 6.25 1.30
CA ALA A 76 3.24 5.30 1.63
C ALA A 76 2.71 3.97 2.21
N GLY A 77 1.56 3.99 2.90
CA GLY A 77 0.93 2.78 3.41
C GLY A 77 0.12 1.99 2.38
N LEU A 78 -0.17 2.58 1.21
CA LEU A 78 -0.92 1.95 0.11
C LEU A 78 -0.03 1.47 -1.05
N LEU A 79 1.21 1.96 -1.12
CA LEU A 79 2.24 1.52 -2.07
C LEU A 79 3.07 0.37 -1.48
#